data_AF-A0A259LKX3-F1
#
_entry.id   AF-A0A259LKX3-F1
#
_cell.length_a   1.000
_cell.length_b   1.000
_cell.length_c   1.000
_cell.angle_alpha   90.00
_cell.angle_beta   90.00
_cell.angle_gamma   90.00
#
_symmetry.space_group_name_H-M   'P 1'
#
loop_
_entity.id
_entity.type
_entity.pdbx_description
1 polymer ?
#
loop_
_entity_poly.entity_id
_entity_poly.type
_entity_poly.pdbx_seq_one_letter_code
_entity_poly.pdbx_strand_id
1 'polypeptide(L)' 'MMALRSYLFVAWLYGWMAICGILYLPTMLLPRVAAQRCIRLYAQIIRVGLKLICNIDTEIRGREHIPQGPFLYAGKH' A
#
# COMPACT_ATOMS: atom_id res chain seq x y z
N MET A 1 -13.70 19.39 10.72
CA MET A 1 -13.15 19.42 9.33
C MET A 1 -12.72 18.02 8.89
N MET A 2 -13.66 17.10 8.64
CA MET A 2 -13.33 15.76 8.12
C MET A 2 -12.95 15.79 6.63
N ALA A 3 -13.62 16.65 5.85
CA ALA A 3 -13.39 16.79 4.42
C ALA A 3 -11.94 17.19 4.07
N LEU A 4 -11.34 18.12 4.81
CA LEU A 4 -9.95 18.54 4.54
C LEU A 4 -8.94 17.39 4.69
N ARG A 5 -9.06 16.60 5.76
CA ARG A 5 -8.20 15.41 5.98
C ARG A 5 -8.44 14.35 4.90
N SER A 6 -9.69 14.17 4.49
CA SER A 6 -10.05 13.26 3.40
C SER A 6 -9.43 13.71 2.07
N TYR A 7 -9.57 14.98 1.68
CA TYR A 7 -8.96 15.51 0.46
C TYR A 7 -7.43 15.44 0.47
N LEU A 8 -6.79 15.76 1.60
CA LEU A 8 -5.35 15.62 1.76
C LEU A 8 -4.90 14.16 1.61
N PHE A 9 -5.66 13.22 2.19
CA PHE A 9 -5.36 11.80 2.05
C PHE A 9 -5.57 11.31 0.61
N VAL A 10 -6.62 11.77 -0.07
CA VAL A 10 -6.84 11.49 -1.49
C VAL A 10 -5.68 12.02 -2.33
N ALA A 11 -5.24 13.26 -2.12
CA ALA A 11 -4.08 13.83 -2.81
C ALA A 11 -2.80 13.02 -2.53
N TRP A 12 -2.58 12.59 -1.28
CA TRP A 12 -1.47 11.70 -0.90
C TRP A 12 -1.52 10.36 -1.64
N LEU A 13 -2.70 9.74 -1.69
CA LEU A 13 -2.91 8.45 -2.33
C LEU A 13 -2.67 8.53 -3.85
N TYR A 14 -3.33 9.47 -4.53
CA TYR A 14 -3.19 9.62 -5.98
C TYR A 14 -1.80 10.14 -6.38
N GLY A 15 -1.21 11.03 -5.58
CA GLY A 15 0.15 11.53 -5.78
C GLY A 15 1.17 10.40 -5.72
N TRP A 16 1.13 9.58 -4.66
CA TRP A 16 2.01 8.42 -4.56
C TRP A 16 1.71 7.36 -5.61
N MET A 17 0.44 7.16 -6.00
CA MET A 17 0.09 6.23 -7.08
C MET A 17 0.77 6.64 -8.40
N ALA A 18 0.73 7.92 -8.76
CA ALA A 18 1.39 8.42 -9.98
C ALA A 18 2.91 8.27 -9.90
N ILE A 19 3.52 8.67 -8.77
CA ILE A 19 4.97 8.59 -8.56
C ILE A 19 5.44 7.14 -8.62
N CYS A 20 4.84 6.25 -7.81
CA CYS A 20 5.18 4.83 -7.79
C CYS A 20 4.88 4.16 -9.13
N GLY A 21 3.75 4.50 -9.77
CA GLY A 21 3.39 3.96 -11.09
C GLY A 21 4.47 4.23 -12.13
N ILE A 22 4.95 5.48 -12.21
CA ILE A 22 6.00 5.88 -13.18
C ILE A 22 7.36 5.32 -12.78
N LEU A 23 7.78 5.48 -11.52
CA LEU A 23 9.09 5.03 -11.04
C LEU A 23 9.24 3.52 -11.08
N TYR A 24 8.14 2.77 -11.00
CA TYR A 24 8.18 1.31 -11.02
C TYR A 24 7.96 0.71 -12.41
N LEU A 25 7.73 1.51 -13.47
CA LEU A 25 7.70 1.01 -14.85
C LEU A 25 8.94 0.17 -15.22
N PRO A 26 10.18 0.57 -14.87
CA PRO A 26 11.36 -0.24 -15.16
C PRO A 26 11.32 -1.63 -14.48
N THR A 27 10.58 -1.77 -13.39
CA THR A 27 10.49 -3.06 -12.67
C THR A 27 9.75 -4.14 -13.45
N MET A 28 9.01 -3.78 -14.51
CA MET A 28 8.42 -4.76 -15.43
C MET A 28 9.48 -5.59 -16.17
N LEU A 29 10.68 -5.05 -16.36
CA LEU A 29 11.81 -5.75 -16.95
C LEU A 29 12.63 -6.54 -15.91
N LEU A 30 12.37 -6.32 -14.62
CA LEU A 30 13.09 -6.95 -13.51
C LEU A 30 12.36 -8.22 -13.02
N PRO A 31 13.05 -9.06 -12.21
CA PRO A 31 12.43 -10.21 -11.57
C PRO A 31 11.21 -9.82 -10.73
N ARG A 32 10.20 -10.71 -10.67
CA ARG A 32 8.94 -10.50 -9.90
C ARG A 32 9.14 -10.01 -8.47
N VAL A 33 10.25 -10.37 -7.83
CA VAL A 33 10.60 -9.94 -6.47
C VAL A 33 10.73 -8.41 -6.36
N ALA A 34 11.23 -7.75 -7.41
CA ALA A 34 11.37 -6.29 -7.46
C ALA A 34 9.99 -5.62 -7.46
N ALA A 35 9.10 -6.04 -8.36
CA ALA A 35 7.73 -5.54 -8.43
C ALA A 35 6.98 -5.76 -7.10
N GLN A 36 7.12 -6.94 -6.47
CA GLN A 36 6.52 -7.20 -5.16
C GLN A 36 7.06 -6.30 -4.04
N ARG A 37 8.36 -5.97 -4.06
CA ARG A 37 8.95 -5.03 -3.09
C ARG A 37 8.38 -3.62 -3.29
N CYS A 38 8.26 -3.16 -4.54
CA CYS A 38 7.66 -1.90 -4.90
C CYS A 38 6.20 -1.77 -4.43
N ILE A 39 5.38 -2.79 -4.67
CA ILE A 39 3.99 -2.84 -4.20
C ILE A 39 3.93 -2.81 -2.67
N ARG A 40 4.81 -3.55 -1.98
CA ARG A 40 4.91 -3.50 -0.51
C ARG A 40 5.27 -2.09 -0.02
N LEU A 41 6.22 -1.41 -0.65
CA LEU A 41 6.62 -0.04 -0.29
C LEU A 41 5.45 0.92 -0.47
N TYR A 42 4.75 0.88 -1.60
CA TYR A 42 3.56 1.69 -1.84
C TYR A 42 2.49 1.45 -0.75
N ALA A 43 2.17 0.19 -0.42
CA ALA A 43 1.22 -0.12 0.63
C ALA A 43 1.64 0.44 2.01
N GLN A 44 2.94 0.42 2.34
CA GLN A 44 3.44 1.05 3.57
C GLN A 44 3.29 2.58 3.54
N ILE A 45 3.61 3.23 2.42
CA ILE A 45 3.45 4.69 2.25
C ILE A 45 1.99 5.11 2.46
N ILE A 46 1.03 4.35 1.91
CA ILE A 46 -0.40 4.62 2.10
C ILE A 46 -0.82 4.41 3.56
N ARG A 47 -0.37 3.33 4.22
CA ARG A 47 -0.62 3.10 5.65
C ARG A 47 -0.06 4.21 6.53
N VAL A 48 1.15 4.71 6.23
CA VAL A 48 1.74 5.86 6.93
C VAL A 48 0.91 7.13 6.70
N GLY A 49 0.44 7.37 5.47
CA GLY A 49 -0.46 8.47 5.15
C GLY A 49 -1.78 8.40 5.94
N LEU A 50 -2.37 7.22 6.09
CA LEU A 50 -3.56 7.00 6.92
C LEU A 50 -3.31 7.39 8.38
N LYS A 51 -2.14 7.01 8.92
CA LYS A 51 -1.76 7.36 10.28
C LYS A 51 -1.50 8.85 10.45
N LEU A 52 -0.72 9.48 9.57
CA LEU A 52 -0.34 10.89 9.70
C LEU A 52 -1.49 11.85 9.39
N ILE A 53 -2.24 11.59 8.32
CA ILE A 53 -3.27 12.53 7.81
C ILE A 53 -4.62 12.23 8.44
N CYS A 54 -4.97 10.94 8.58
CA CYS A 54 -6.28 10.53 9.09
C CYS A 54 -6.27 10.13 10.57
N ASN A 55 -5.09 9.94 11.20
CA ASN A 55 -4.96 9.40 12.55
C ASN A 55 -5.62 8.01 12.69
N ILE A 56 -5.53 7.21 11.63
CA ILE A 56 -6.04 5.84 11.58
C ILE A 56 -4.85 4.88 11.70
N ASP A 57 -4.87 4.02 12.73
CA ASP A 57 -3.88 2.96 12.88
C ASP A 57 -4.40 1.65 12.27
N THR A 58 -3.47 0.78 11.85
CA THR A 58 -3.80 -0.49 11.20
C THR A 58 -3.08 -1.62 11.93
N GLU A 59 -3.87 -2.45 12.60
CA GLU A 59 -3.38 -3.66 13.26
C GLU A 59 -3.57 -4.88 12.37
N ILE A 60 -2.55 -5.73 12.30
CA ILE A 60 -2.62 -7.01 11.57
C ILE A 60 -2.50 -8.14 12.59
N ARG A 61 -3.61 -8.86 12.79
CA ARG A 61 -3.70 -10.00 13.69
C ARG A 61 -3.71 -11.31 12.90
N GLY A 62 -3.30 -12.43 13.52
CA GLY A 62 -3.35 -13.75 12.89
C GLY A 62 -2.25 -14.01 11.85
N ARG A 63 -1.09 -13.34 11.95
CA ARG A 63 0.03 -13.52 10.99
C ARG A 63 0.60 -14.95 11.03
N GLU A 64 0.43 -15.63 12.15
CA GLU A 64 0.78 -17.02 12.38
C GLU A 64 -0.02 -18.00 11.50
N HIS A 65 -1.20 -17.60 11.02
CA HIS A 65 -2.02 -18.43 10.12
C HIS A 65 -1.60 -18.31 8.65
N ILE A 66 -0.59 -17.51 8.33
CA ILE A 66 -0.13 -17.33 6.94
C ILE A 66 0.68 -18.58 6.53
N PRO A 67 0.19 -19.40 5.59
CA PRO A 67 0.92 -20.60 5.17
C PRO A 67 2.19 -20.22 4.40
N GLN A 68 3.21 -21.06 4.49
CA GLN A 68 4.42 -20.91 3.69
C GLN A 68 4.15 -21.34 2.24
N GLY A 69 4.57 -20.52 1.28
CA GLY A 69 4.42 -20.79 -0.15
C GLY A 69 3.25 -20.05 -0.81
N PRO A 70 2.85 -20.43 -2.04
CA PRO A 70 1.74 -19.82 -2.75
C PRO A 70 0.40 -20.18 -2.11
N PHE A 71 -0.44 -19.19 -1.84
CA PHE A 71 -1.80 -19.38 -1.34
C PHE A 71 -2.75 -18.30 -1.90
N LEU A 72 -4.05 -18.55 -1.82
CA LEU A 72 -5.08 -17.59 -2.19
C LEU A 72 -5.56 -16.84 -0.94
N TYR A 73 -5.66 -15.52 -1.03
CA TYR A 73 -6.20 -14.67 0.03
C TYR A 73 -7.62 -14.22 -0.34
N ALA A 74 -8.61 -14.67 0.43
CA ALA A 74 -10.01 -14.27 0.26
C ALA A 74 -10.36 -13.12 1.20
N GLY A 75 -10.07 -11.89 0.76
CA GLY A 75 -10.47 -10.67 1.48
C GLY A 75 -11.86 -10.19 1.05
N LYS A 76 -12.67 -9.73 2.02
CA LYS A 76 -13.91 -9.00 1.70
C LYS A 76 -13.60 -7.59 1.19
N HIS A 77 -14.47 -7.06 0.32
CA HIS A 77 -14.46 -5.65 -0.08
C HIS A 77 -15.42 -4.85 0.79
#